data_AF-K2GKH1-F1
#
_entry.id   AF-K2GKH1-F1
#
_cell.length_a   1.000
_cell.length_b   1.000
_cell.length_c   1.000
_cell.angle_alpha   90.00
_cell.angle_beta   90.00
_cell.angle_gamma   90.00
#
_symmetry.space_group_name_H-M   'P 1'
#
loop_
_entity.id
_entity.type
_entity.pdbx_description
1 polymer ?
#
loop_
_entity_poly.entity_id
_entity_poly.type
_entity_poly.pdbx_seq_one_letter_code
_entity_poly.pdbx_strand_id
1 'polypeptide(L)'
;MLFDGYDGESFFVDRIFRKKGESDVDYKQKPAIYIERDVDISREYLHRLEEYVNITGNRHADGSSSASFLIHASPEDLDDFWTKMFTLHRLREVFEQESKRRLFDFQSDHKYLLMAYSPGIQKQMGRLLARGRETPFFELAEDYRQLLEKAVETPPTRARHVNACEHIAGHVKRQLSEEEKELLQRKLKQFVDGAISLDEVRALLKDFGHKYEDDYVLSQAYLYPHPFVSV
;
A
#
# COMPACT_ATOMS: atom_id res chain seq x y z
N MET A 1 -10.47 24.82 -22.22
CA MET A 1 -10.71 23.36 -22.40
C MET A 1 -9.72 22.68 -21.48
N LEU A 2 -9.90 22.75 -20.16
CA LEU A 2 -10.66 21.78 -19.36
C LEU A 2 -10.27 20.35 -19.73
N PHE A 3 -9.24 19.87 -19.03
CA PHE A 3 -8.92 18.45 -18.92
C PHE A 3 -10.12 17.77 -18.26
N ASP A 4 -10.79 16.93 -19.02
CA ASP A 4 -11.88 16.08 -18.54
C ASP A 4 -11.30 15.02 -17.60
N GLY A 5 -12.00 14.76 -16.51
CA GLY A 5 -11.57 13.92 -15.40
C GLY A 5 -11.25 12.50 -15.82
N TYR A 6 -10.04 12.04 -15.48
CA TYR A 6 -9.67 10.64 -15.58
C TYR A 6 -10.32 9.87 -14.42
N ASP A 7 -11.49 9.26 -14.65
CA ASP A 7 -12.19 8.30 -13.76
C ASP A 7 -11.43 6.94 -13.64
N GLY A 8 -10.10 6.94 -13.75
CA GLY A 8 -9.27 5.72 -13.82
C GLY A 8 -9.17 4.98 -12.48
N GLU A 9 -9.16 5.70 -11.36
CA GLU A 9 -8.92 5.11 -10.02
C GLU A 9 -10.16 4.40 -9.45
N SER A 10 -11.37 4.92 -9.69
CA SER A 10 -12.61 4.22 -9.34
C SER A 10 -12.81 2.94 -10.16
N PHE A 11 -12.29 2.88 -11.39
CA PHE A 11 -12.37 1.72 -12.29
C PHE A 11 -11.36 0.60 -11.94
N PHE A 12 -10.19 0.97 -11.43
CA PHE A 12 -9.14 0.06 -10.95
C PHE A 12 -9.66 -0.82 -9.82
N VAL A 13 -10.32 -0.16 -8.87
CA VAL A 13 -10.95 -0.71 -7.68
C VAL A 13 -12.13 -1.67 -7.98
N ASP A 14 -13.08 -1.23 -8.82
CA ASP A 14 -14.30 -1.99 -9.13
C ASP A 14 -14.03 -3.32 -9.89
N ARG A 15 -12.89 -3.43 -10.58
CA ARG A 15 -12.48 -4.65 -11.31
C ARG A 15 -11.65 -5.61 -10.47
N ILE A 16 -11.00 -5.12 -9.42
CA ILE A 16 -10.30 -5.95 -8.44
C ILE A 16 -11.30 -6.84 -7.68
N PHE A 17 -12.55 -6.40 -7.52
CA PHE A 17 -13.56 -7.08 -6.70
C PHE A 17 -14.87 -7.44 -7.45
N ARG A 18 -14.88 -7.55 -8.79
CA ARG A 18 -16.13 -7.46 -9.55
C ARG A 18 -17.21 -8.50 -9.18
N LYS A 19 -18.32 -7.95 -8.66
CA LYS A 19 -19.76 -8.29 -8.68
C LYS A 19 -20.28 -9.64 -8.17
N LYS A 20 -21.07 -9.53 -7.11
CA LYS A 20 -22.17 -10.40 -6.65
C LYS A 20 -22.90 -11.07 -7.84
N GLY A 21 -22.68 -12.37 -8.02
CA GLY A 21 -23.37 -13.21 -9.03
C GLY A 21 -22.49 -14.22 -9.76
N GLU A 22 -21.17 -14.07 -9.75
CA GLU A 22 -20.22 -15.05 -10.29
C GLU A 22 -19.46 -15.73 -9.14
N SER A 23 -19.54 -17.05 -9.07
CA SER A 23 -19.07 -17.86 -7.94
C SER A 23 -17.58 -18.23 -7.98
N ASP A 24 -16.74 -17.56 -8.77
CA ASP A 24 -15.35 -17.97 -9.00
C ASP A 24 -14.37 -16.77 -9.03
N VAL A 25 -14.37 -15.93 -7.99
CA VAL A 25 -13.23 -15.02 -7.77
C VAL A 25 -12.18 -15.80 -6.98
N ASP A 26 -11.15 -16.30 -7.67
CA ASP A 26 -10.00 -16.97 -7.07
C ASP A 26 -9.02 -15.92 -6.51
N TYR A 27 -9.10 -15.64 -5.21
CA TYR A 27 -8.26 -14.62 -4.59
C TYR A 27 -6.84 -15.10 -4.24
N LYS A 28 -6.46 -16.34 -4.60
CA LYS A 28 -5.08 -16.86 -4.45
C LYS A 28 -4.13 -16.43 -5.56
N GLN A 29 -4.64 -15.80 -6.61
CA GLN A 29 -3.82 -15.38 -7.74
C GLN A 29 -3.00 -14.14 -7.39
N LYS A 30 -1.73 -14.13 -7.81
CA LYS A 30 -0.88 -12.93 -7.80
C LYS A 30 -1.65 -11.76 -8.43
N PRO A 31 -1.42 -10.51 -7.98
CA PRO A 31 -2.02 -9.34 -8.61
C PRO A 31 -1.73 -9.38 -10.11
N ALA A 32 -2.74 -9.20 -10.98
CA ALA A 32 -2.49 -9.13 -12.40
C ALA A 32 -2.18 -7.70 -12.82
N ILE A 33 -1.30 -7.57 -13.82
CA ILE A 33 -0.96 -6.32 -14.47
C ILE A 33 -1.05 -6.51 -15.97
N TYR A 34 -1.48 -5.47 -16.68
CA TYR A 34 -1.44 -5.43 -18.13
C TYR A 34 -0.16 -4.73 -18.58
N ILE A 35 0.54 -5.30 -19.56
CA ILE A 35 1.69 -4.65 -20.21
C ILE A 35 1.41 -4.66 -21.72
N GLU A 36 1.46 -3.48 -22.35
CA GLU A 36 1.29 -3.37 -23.81
C GLU A 36 2.41 -4.10 -24.54
N ARG A 37 2.03 -4.86 -25.59
CA ARG A 37 2.95 -5.77 -26.31
C ARG A 37 4.06 -5.06 -27.09
N ASP A 38 3.95 -3.75 -27.30
CA ASP A 38 4.84 -2.96 -28.15
C ASP A 38 5.90 -2.17 -27.35
N VAL A 39 6.05 -2.45 -26.06
CA VAL A 39 7.05 -1.79 -25.21
C VAL A 39 8.30 -2.64 -25.02
N ASP A 40 9.45 -2.03 -25.30
CA ASP A 40 10.78 -2.63 -25.10
C ASP A 40 11.17 -2.60 -23.61
N ILE A 41 10.61 -3.53 -22.84
CA ILE A 41 11.00 -3.79 -21.45
C ILE A 41 12.04 -4.92 -21.46
N SER A 42 13.14 -4.76 -20.71
CA SER A 42 14.16 -5.81 -20.63
C SER A 42 13.54 -7.12 -20.13
N ARG A 43 13.90 -8.24 -20.79
CA ARG A 43 13.42 -9.58 -20.39
C ARG A 43 13.74 -9.92 -18.93
N GLU A 44 14.86 -9.41 -18.43
CA GLU A 44 15.27 -9.58 -17.04
C GLU A 44 14.33 -8.88 -16.05
N TYR A 45 13.81 -7.70 -16.40
CA TYR A 45 12.83 -7.00 -15.58
C TYR A 45 11.46 -7.70 -15.63
N LEU A 46 11.02 -8.14 -16.81
CA LEU A 46 9.79 -8.91 -16.96
C LEU A 46 9.81 -10.21 -16.14
N HIS A 47 10.89 -10.98 -16.22
CA HIS A 47 11.03 -12.22 -15.45
C HIS A 47 10.97 -11.98 -13.94
N ARG A 48 11.61 -10.89 -13.45
CA ARG A 48 11.53 -10.52 -12.04
C ARG A 48 10.12 -10.06 -11.64
N LEU A 49 9.41 -9.35 -12.51
CA LEU A 49 8.02 -8.98 -12.25
C LEU A 49 7.11 -10.22 -12.15
N GLU A 50 7.29 -11.21 -13.02
CA GLU A 50 6.50 -12.46 -13.02
C GLU A 50 6.61 -13.25 -11.70
N GLU A 51 7.67 -13.03 -10.89
CA GLU A 51 7.78 -13.59 -9.55
C GLU A 51 6.69 -13.06 -8.60
N TYR A 52 6.22 -11.83 -8.80
CA TYR A 52 5.35 -11.13 -7.86
C TYR A 52 3.97 -10.77 -8.44
N VAL A 53 3.83 -10.71 -9.77
CA VAL A 53 2.58 -10.35 -10.46
C VAL A 53 2.28 -11.27 -11.65
N ASN A 54 1.02 -11.35 -12.05
CA ASN A 54 0.59 -12.05 -13.27
C ASN A 54 0.51 -11.06 -14.44
N ILE A 55 1.34 -11.22 -15.48
CA ILE A 55 1.28 -10.34 -16.66
C ILE A 55 0.22 -10.86 -17.64
N THR A 56 -0.79 -10.04 -17.97
CA THR A 56 -1.89 -10.43 -18.87
C THR A 56 -1.78 -9.80 -20.25
N GLY A 57 -2.02 -10.59 -21.31
CA GLY A 57 -1.86 -10.18 -22.72
C GLY A 57 -3.15 -9.80 -23.46
N ASN A 58 -4.29 -9.68 -22.76
CA ASN A 58 -5.61 -9.30 -23.29
C ASN A 58 -6.27 -8.26 -22.35
N ARG A 59 -7.06 -7.35 -22.95
CA ARG A 59 -7.72 -6.14 -22.39
C ARG A 59 -7.74 -6.01 -20.86
N HIS A 60 -7.09 -4.95 -20.36
CA HIS A 60 -7.31 -4.25 -19.07
C HIS A 60 -7.90 -5.13 -17.96
N ALA A 61 -7.17 -6.18 -17.58
CA ALA A 61 -7.40 -6.83 -16.31
C ALA A 61 -6.94 -5.86 -15.20
N ASP A 62 -7.78 -5.76 -14.17
CA ASP A 62 -7.40 -5.40 -12.80
C ASP A 62 -6.33 -4.32 -12.59
N GLY A 63 -6.63 -3.10 -13.01
CA GLY A 63 -5.80 -1.98 -12.63
C GLY A 63 -4.55 -1.77 -13.49
N SER A 64 -4.67 -2.16 -14.76
CA SER A 64 -3.73 -1.90 -15.83
C SER A 64 -2.97 -0.57 -15.69
N SER A 65 -1.68 -0.66 -15.39
CA SER A 65 -0.72 0.37 -15.76
C SER A 65 -0.44 0.24 -17.25
N SER A 66 -0.43 1.35 -17.99
CA SER A 66 0.11 1.29 -19.35
C SER A 66 1.62 1.06 -19.25
N ALA A 67 2.19 0.40 -20.24
CA ALA A 67 3.64 0.28 -20.30
C ALA A 67 4.29 1.69 -20.43
N SER A 68 3.58 2.65 -21.04
CA SER A 68 3.93 4.07 -20.98
C SER A 68 4.02 4.63 -19.55
N PHE A 69 3.11 4.27 -18.63
CA PHE A 69 3.23 4.65 -17.22
C PHE A 69 4.48 4.02 -16.61
N LEU A 70 4.69 2.71 -16.78
CA LEU A 70 5.84 2.03 -16.19
C LEU A 70 7.20 2.58 -16.67
N ILE A 71 7.29 3.06 -17.92
CA ILE A 71 8.49 3.67 -18.47
C ILE A 71 8.73 5.09 -17.94
N HIS A 72 7.67 5.89 -17.79
CA HIS A 72 7.77 7.32 -17.49
C HIS A 72 7.51 7.67 -16.02
N ALA A 73 7.03 6.72 -15.23
CA ALA A 73 6.79 6.86 -13.80
C ALA A 73 8.09 7.21 -13.09
N SER A 74 8.02 8.22 -12.22
CA SER A 74 9.09 8.47 -11.27
C SER A 74 9.19 7.31 -10.26
N PRO A 75 10.31 7.20 -9.52
CA PRO A 75 10.39 6.24 -8.42
C PRO A 75 9.25 6.38 -7.39
N GLU A 76 8.74 7.60 -7.17
CA GLU A 76 7.63 7.85 -6.25
C GLU A 76 6.29 7.37 -6.82
N ASP A 77 6.08 7.55 -8.13
CA ASP A 77 4.89 7.03 -8.81
C ASP A 77 4.86 5.49 -8.79
N LEU A 78 6.02 4.85 -8.96
CA LEU A 78 6.14 3.39 -8.87
C LEU A 78 5.93 2.88 -7.43
N ASP A 79 6.50 3.53 -6.41
CA ASP A 79 6.28 3.17 -5.00
C ASP A 79 4.78 3.24 -4.66
N ASP A 80 4.10 4.33 -5.04
CA ASP A 80 2.67 4.50 -4.82
C ASP A 80 1.85 3.42 -5.54
N PHE A 81 2.10 3.22 -6.83
CA PHE A 81 1.39 2.21 -7.63
C PHE A 81 1.51 0.81 -7.03
N TRP A 82 2.73 0.38 -6.71
CA TRP A 82 2.95 -0.94 -6.12
C TRP A 82 2.37 -1.04 -4.72
N THR A 83 2.49 0.02 -3.91
CA THR A 83 1.88 0.07 -2.57
C THR A 83 0.37 -0.17 -2.64
N LYS A 84 -0.34 0.50 -3.55
CA LYS A 84 -1.78 0.33 -3.76
C LYS A 84 -2.11 -1.10 -4.19
N MET A 85 -1.44 -1.60 -5.22
CA MET A 85 -1.65 -2.96 -5.76
C MET A 85 -1.49 -4.03 -4.68
N PHE A 86 -0.37 -4.02 -3.95
CA PHE A 86 -0.09 -5.02 -2.92
C PHE A 86 -0.99 -4.86 -1.69
N THR A 87 -1.40 -3.64 -1.33
CA THR A 87 -2.35 -3.42 -0.24
C THR A 87 -3.72 -4.02 -0.56
N LEU A 88 -4.24 -3.81 -1.76
CA LEU A 88 -5.53 -4.38 -2.18
C LEU A 88 -5.44 -5.90 -2.33
N HIS A 89 -4.32 -6.43 -2.83
CA HIS A 89 -4.09 -7.88 -2.89
C HIS A 89 -4.09 -8.51 -1.49
N ARG A 90 -3.35 -7.96 -0.52
CA ARG A 90 -3.38 -8.44 0.87
C ARG A 90 -4.77 -8.38 1.49
N LEU A 91 -5.57 -7.35 1.17
CA LEU A 91 -6.96 -7.27 1.65
C LEU A 91 -7.79 -8.43 1.09
N ARG A 92 -7.62 -8.78 -0.19
CA ARG A 92 -8.32 -9.92 -0.79
C ARG A 92 -7.99 -11.23 -0.08
N GLU A 93 -6.72 -11.49 0.20
CA GLU A 93 -6.30 -12.70 0.94
C GLU A 93 -6.95 -12.78 2.32
N VAL A 94 -7.10 -11.63 2.99
CA VAL A 94 -7.79 -11.52 4.28
C VAL A 94 -9.28 -11.83 4.17
N PHE A 95 -9.92 -11.45 3.06
CA PHE A 95 -11.34 -11.72 2.82
C PHE A 95 -11.63 -13.20 2.60
N GLU A 96 -10.73 -13.96 1.96
CA GLU A 96 -10.87 -15.42 1.81
C GLU A 96 -10.94 -16.17 3.15
N GLN A 97 -10.36 -15.60 4.20
CA GLN A 97 -10.34 -16.23 5.51
C GLN A 97 -11.69 -16.09 6.25
N GLU A 98 -12.60 -15.25 5.73
CA GLU A 98 -13.90 -14.92 6.34
C GLU A 98 -13.80 -14.56 7.83
N SER A 99 -12.66 -14.00 8.23
CA SER A 99 -12.28 -13.83 9.63
C SER A 99 -12.18 -12.36 9.98
N LYS A 100 -13.11 -11.91 10.83
CA LYS A 100 -13.05 -10.56 11.42
C LYS A 100 -11.72 -10.32 12.11
N ARG A 101 -11.15 -11.33 12.78
CA ARG A 101 -9.85 -11.22 13.44
C ARG A 101 -8.74 -10.88 12.44
N ARG A 102 -8.70 -11.58 11.29
CA ARG A 102 -7.73 -11.28 10.23
C ARG A 102 -7.91 -9.87 9.66
N LEU A 103 -9.14 -9.40 9.54
CA LEU A 103 -9.42 -8.02 9.12
C LEU A 103 -8.95 -6.98 10.15
N PHE A 104 -9.07 -7.28 11.45
CA PHE A 104 -8.48 -6.44 12.52
C PHE A 104 -6.94 -6.43 12.47
N ASP A 105 -6.31 -7.59 12.27
CA ASP A 105 -4.85 -7.69 12.17
C ASP A 105 -4.35 -6.88 10.94
N PHE A 106 -5.02 -7.04 9.79
CA PHE A 106 -4.75 -6.23 8.59
C PHE A 106 -4.82 -4.72 8.88
N GLN A 107 -5.89 -4.25 9.54
CA GLN A 107 -6.02 -2.83 9.93
C GLN A 107 -4.88 -2.38 10.85
N SER A 108 -4.41 -3.25 11.75
CA SER A 108 -3.31 -2.95 12.68
C SER A 108 -1.98 -2.81 11.96
N ASP A 109 -1.69 -3.74 11.03
CA ASP A 109 -0.44 -3.76 10.26
C ASP A 109 -0.40 -2.65 9.20
N HIS A 110 -1.56 -2.21 8.68
CA HIS A 110 -1.65 -1.15 7.68
C HIS A 110 -1.89 0.24 8.29
N LYS A 111 -1.90 0.36 9.63
CA LYS A 111 -2.27 1.60 10.33
C LYS A 111 -1.51 2.83 9.82
N TYR A 112 -0.18 2.74 9.71
CA TYR A 112 0.64 3.88 9.31
C TYR A 112 0.66 4.14 7.80
N LEU A 113 0.46 3.09 7.00
CA LEU A 113 0.22 3.22 5.57
C LEU A 113 -1.07 4.01 5.34
N LEU A 114 -2.17 3.60 5.95
CA LEU A 114 -3.45 4.31 5.85
C LEU A 114 -3.40 5.70 6.47
N MET A 115 -2.56 5.92 7.48
CA MET A 115 -2.31 7.27 8.01
C MET A 115 -1.60 8.16 6.99
N ALA A 116 -0.61 7.65 6.25
CA ALA A 116 0.04 8.41 5.19
C ALA A 116 -0.97 8.75 4.07
N TYR A 117 -1.75 7.78 3.62
CA TYR A 117 -2.75 7.99 2.58
C TYR A 117 -3.89 8.92 3.02
N SER A 118 -4.59 8.57 4.10
CA SER A 118 -5.75 9.32 4.59
C SER A 118 -5.96 9.13 6.09
N PRO A 119 -5.43 10.04 6.94
CA PRO A 119 -5.62 9.97 8.40
C PRO A 119 -7.10 9.96 8.83
N GLY A 120 -7.95 10.64 8.05
CA GLY A 120 -9.39 10.71 8.31
C GLY A 120 -10.06 9.36 8.09
N ILE A 121 -9.79 8.72 6.95
CA ILE A 121 -10.38 7.42 6.60
C ILE A 121 -9.79 6.30 7.46
N GLN A 122 -8.48 6.34 7.76
CA GLN A 122 -7.83 5.41 8.69
C GLN A 122 -8.60 5.33 10.04
N LYS A 123 -9.00 6.48 10.60
CA LYS A 123 -9.80 6.54 11.82
C LYS A 123 -11.23 6.04 11.63
N GLN A 124 -11.84 6.28 10.46
CA GLN A 124 -13.17 5.77 10.13
C GLN A 124 -13.16 4.24 10.07
N MET A 125 -12.19 3.64 9.38
CA MET A 125 -12.03 2.19 9.27
C MET A 125 -11.84 1.52 10.64
N GLY A 126 -11.01 2.11 11.52
CA GLY A 126 -10.87 1.59 12.89
C GLY A 126 -12.18 1.63 13.69
N ARG A 127 -13.00 2.68 13.52
CA ARG A 127 -14.32 2.76 14.16
C ARG A 127 -15.34 1.79 13.56
N LEU A 128 -15.29 1.57 12.24
CA LEU A 128 -16.11 0.58 11.56
C LEU A 128 -15.89 -0.80 12.16
N LEU A 129 -14.63 -1.25 12.24
CA LEU A 129 -14.31 -2.55 12.82
C LEU A 129 -14.73 -2.65 14.30
N ALA A 130 -14.48 -1.60 15.10
CA ALA A 130 -14.84 -1.60 16.51
C ALA A 130 -16.35 -1.77 16.75
N ARG A 131 -17.20 -1.19 15.89
CA ARG A 131 -18.66 -1.26 15.97
C ARG A 131 -19.24 -2.50 15.27
N GLY A 132 -18.56 -3.02 14.24
CA GLY A 132 -19.01 -4.14 13.42
C GLY A 132 -18.84 -5.53 14.04
N ARG A 133 -18.69 -5.64 15.38
CA ARG A 133 -18.50 -6.94 16.04
C ARG A 133 -19.67 -7.89 15.78
N GLU A 134 -20.90 -7.38 15.77
CA GLU A 134 -22.12 -8.15 15.55
C GLU A 134 -22.57 -8.18 14.07
N THR A 135 -22.02 -7.31 13.22
CA THR A 135 -22.32 -7.27 11.77
C THR A 135 -21.83 -8.54 11.06
N PRO A 136 -22.60 -9.15 10.13
CA PRO A 136 -22.11 -10.25 9.30
C PRO A 136 -20.78 -9.91 8.60
N PHE A 137 -19.89 -10.90 8.44
CA PHE A 137 -18.55 -10.65 7.91
C PHE A 137 -18.58 -9.96 6.54
N PHE A 138 -19.37 -10.46 5.59
CA PHE A 138 -19.43 -9.92 4.23
C PHE A 138 -19.95 -8.48 4.17
N GLU A 139 -20.89 -8.10 5.05
CA GLU A 139 -21.36 -6.72 5.14
C GLU A 139 -20.24 -5.80 5.68
N LEU A 140 -19.56 -6.23 6.75
CA LEU A 140 -18.42 -5.49 7.31
C LEU A 140 -17.25 -5.37 6.32
N ALA A 141 -16.96 -6.44 5.59
CA ALA A 141 -15.89 -6.51 4.61
C ALA A 141 -16.14 -5.55 3.45
N GLU A 142 -17.37 -5.47 2.95
CA GLU A 142 -17.73 -4.56 1.86
C GLU A 142 -17.62 -3.09 2.28
N ASP A 143 -18.11 -2.72 3.46
CA ASP A 143 -17.94 -1.37 4.01
C ASP A 143 -16.45 -1.02 4.21
N TYR A 144 -15.67 -1.98 4.68
CA TYR A 144 -14.22 -1.80 4.89
C TYR A 144 -13.48 -1.60 3.57
N ARG A 145 -13.83 -2.40 2.56
CA ARG A 145 -13.27 -2.32 1.20
C ARG A 145 -13.47 -0.95 0.60
N GLN A 146 -14.70 -0.44 0.59
CA GLN A 146 -15.03 0.88 0.04
C GLN A 146 -14.25 2.01 0.72
N LEU A 147 -14.05 1.92 2.04
CA LEU A 147 -13.22 2.88 2.76
C LEU A 147 -11.74 2.75 2.40
N LEU A 148 -11.19 1.53 2.31
CA LEU A 148 -9.79 1.32 1.92
C LEU A 148 -9.51 1.91 0.54
N GLU A 149 -10.38 1.64 -0.41
CA GLU A 149 -10.27 2.10 -1.79
C GLU A 149 -10.26 3.62 -1.86
N LYS A 150 -11.18 4.26 -1.15
CA LYS A 150 -11.21 5.71 -1.00
C LYS A 150 -9.98 6.27 -0.28
N ALA A 151 -9.40 5.52 0.65
CA ALA A 151 -8.18 5.95 1.34
C ALA A 151 -6.99 6.01 0.37
N VAL A 152 -6.87 5.00 -0.49
CA VAL A 152 -5.74 4.84 -1.42
C VAL A 152 -5.96 5.46 -2.78
N GLU A 153 -7.02 6.24 -2.97
CA GLU A 153 -7.27 6.98 -4.22
C GLU A 153 -6.13 7.99 -4.44
N THR A 154 -5.99 8.97 -3.55
CA THR A 154 -4.94 9.99 -3.69
C THR A 154 -3.60 9.57 -3.06
N PRO A 155 -2.47 9.69 -3.78
CA PRO A 155 -1.14 9.45 -3.22
C PRO A 155 -0.83 10.32 -1.98
N PRO A 156 -0.04 9.83 -1.01
CA PRO A 156 0.34 10.63 0.15
C PRO A 156 1.27 11.78 -0.22
N THR A 157 1.06 12.95 0.39
CA THR A 157 2.05 14.03 0.34
C THR A 157 3.28 13.69 1.19
N ARG A 158 4.45 14.26 0.89
CA ARG A 158 5.66 14.14 1.74
C ARG A 158 5.39 14.46 3.22
N ALA A 159 4.57 15.47 3.51
CA ALA A 159 4.19 15.83 4.88
C ALA A 159 3.41 14.71 5.60
N ARG A 160 2.57 13.97 4.88
CA ARG A 160 1.84 12.81 5.44
C ARG A 160 2.76 11.62 5.67
N HIS A 161 3.74 11.41 4.79
CA HIS A 161 4.81 10.42 5.01
C HIS A 161 5.64 10.75 6.25
N VAL A 162 6.07 12.01 6.42
CA VAL A 162 6.79 12.46 7.62
C VAL A 162 5.97 12.16 8.88
N ASN A 163 4.69 12.52 8.88
CA ASN A 163 3.80 12.24 10.00
C ASN A 163 3.71 10.73 10.33
N ALA A 164 3.57 9.88 9.31
CA ALA A 164 3.58 8.42 9.51
C ALA A 164 4.92 7.92 10.09
N CYS A 165 6.05 8.39 9.56
CA CYS A 165 7.38 8.04 10.05
C CYS A 165 7.59 8.47 11.51
N GLU A 166 7.17 9.68 11.89
CA GLU A 166 7.25 10.17 13.27
C GLU A 166 6.39 9.34 14.23
N HIS A 167 5.20 8.92 13.79
CA HIS A 167 4.35 8.02 14.57
C HIS A 167 4.94 6.62 14.73
N ILE A 168 5.64 6.09 13.72
CA ILE A 168 6.37 4.82 13.82
C ILE A 168 7.52 4.97 14.82
N ALA A 169 8.37 5.99 14.64
CA ALA A 169 9.47 6.28 15.55
C ALA A 169 9.00 6.50 16.99
N GLY A 170 7.75 6.96 17.17
CA GLY A 170 7.11 7.13 18.46
C GLY A 170 7.05 5.88 19.34
N HIS A 171 7.11 4.67 18.76
CA HIS A 171 7.16 3.40 19.50
C HIS A 171 8.52 3.15 20.13
N VAL A 172 9.58 3.40 19.37
CA VAL A 172 10.97 3.19 19.80
C VAL A 172 11.61 4.44 20.42
N LYS A 173 10.92 5.60 20.43
CA LYS A 173 11.49 6.91 20.82
C LYS A 173 12.16 6.98 22.18
N ARG A 174 11.73 6.13 23.13
CA ARG A 174 12.29 6.09 24.49
C ARG A 174 13.62 5.33 24.54
N GLN A 175 13.89 4.53 23.52
CA GLN A 175 15.08 3.69 23.39
C GLN A 175 16.12 4.32 22.45
N LEU A 176 15.69 5.22 21.55
CA LEU A 176 16.58 6.00 20.68
C LEU A 176 17.53 6.88 21.50
N SER A 177 18.81 6.85 21.15
CA SER A 177 19.79 7.83 21.61
C SER A 177 19.48 9.22 21.03
N GLU A 178 20.09 10.27 21.59
CA GLU A 178 19.93 11.62 21.04
C GLU A 178 20.48 11.69 19.61
N GLU A 179 21.61 11.03 19.32
CA GLU A 179 22.20 10.97 17.98
C GLU A 179 21.26 10.30 16.96
N GLU A 180 20.51 9.27 17.37
CA GLU A 180 19.55 8.57 16.52
C GLU A 180 18.30 9.40 16.26
N LYS A 181 17.81 10.13 17.27
CA LYS A 181 16.70 11.09 17.10
C LYS A 181 17.10 12.18 16.11
N GLU A 182 18.30 12.74 16.24
CA GLU A 182 18.81 13.73 15.31
C GLU A 182 19.00 13.16 13.90
N LEU A 183 19.51 11.93 13.78
CA LEU A 183 19.66 11.24 12.49
C LEU A 183 18.31 11.09 11.79
N LEU A 184 17.27 10.65 12.50
CA LEU A 184 15.93 10.54 11.96
C LEU A 184 15.42 11.90 11.46
N GLN A 185 15.55 12.95 12.28
CA GLN A 185 15.09 14.29 11.90
C GLN A 185 15.85 14.84 10.68
N ARG A 186 17.15 14.60 10.58
CA ARG A 186 17.94 14.94 9.39
C ARG A 186 17.46 14.20 8.15
N LYS A 187 17.24 12.87 8.24
CA LYS A 187 16.73 12.07 7.12
C LYS A 187 15.32 12.50 6.70
N LEU A 188 14.42 12.77 7.63
CA LEU A 188 13.08 13.31 7.33
C LEU A 188 13.16 14.65 6.61
N LYS A 189 14.05 15.55 7.04
CA LYS A 189 14.28 16.82 6.35
C LYS A 189 14.82 16.60 4.93
N GLN A 190 15.83 15.75 4.76
CA GLN A 190 16.38 15.43 3.44
C GLN A 190 15.31 14.85 2.52
N PHE A 191 14.41 14.00 3.05
CA PHE A 191 13.29 13.47 2.29
C PHE A 191 12.32 14.57 1.86
N VAL A 192 11.94 15.49 2.76
CA VAL A 192 11.09 16.63 2.40
C VAL A 192 11.73 17.50 1.31
N ASP A 193 13.05 17.70 1.39
CA ASP A 193 13.83 18.49 0.43
C ASP A 193 14.12 17.72 -0.89
N GLY A 194 13.71 16.45 -1.01
CA GLY A 194 13.93 15.60 -2.19
C GLY A 194 15.36 15.10 -2.36
N ALA A 195 16.20 15.21 -1.34
CA ALA A 195 17.60 14.80 -1.37
C ALA A 195 17.81 13.29 -1.15
N ILE A 196 16.82 12.60 -0.56
CA ILE A 196 16.81 11.14 -0.38
C ILE A 196 15.41 10.60 -0.72
N SER A 197 15.33 9.30 -0.99
CA SER A 197 14.05 8.61 -1.21
C SER A 197 13.30 8.32 0.10
N LEU A 198 12.02 7.99 -0.01
CA LEU A 198 11.23 7.49 1.13
C LEU A 198 11.78 6.14 1.64
N ASP A 199 12.29 5.30 0.74
CA ASP A 199 12.84 4.00 1.08
C ASP A 199 14.06 4.11 2.00
N GLU A 200 14.91 5.13 1.83
CA GLU A 200 16.01 5.40 2.77
C GLU A 200 15.50 5.74 4.18
N VAL A 201 14.36 6.44 4.29
CA VAL A 201 13.74 6.74 5.59
C VAL A 201 13.12 5.48 6.19
N ARG A 202 12.44 4.66 5.39
CA ARG A 202 11.88 3.37 5.82
C ARG A 202 12.99 2.43 6.29
N ALA A 203 14.12 2.35 5.58
CA ALA A 203 15.27 1.55 5.97
C ALA A 203 15.80 1.93 7.36
N LEU A 204 15.96 3.23 7.64
CA LEU A 204 16.34 3.69 8.97
C LEU A 204 15.33 3.28 10.07
N LEU A 205 14.03 3.36 9.77
CA LEU A 205 13.00 2.92 10.72
C LEU A 205 13.00 1.40 10.93
N LYS A 206 13.31 0.60 9.90
CA LYS A 206 13.52 -0.85 10.03
C LYS A 206 14.72 -1.15 10.91
N ASP A 207 15.84 -0.45 10.71
CA ASP A 207 17.04 -0.61 11.53
C ASP A 207 16.73 -0.34 13.00
N PHE A 208 15.97 0.72 13.31
CA PHE A 208 15.50 0.95 14.67
C PHE A 208 14.58 -0.16 15.17
N GLY A 209 13.61 -0.60 14.36
CA GLY A 209 12.72 -1.72 14.73
C GLY A 209 13.50 -2.99 15.09
N HIS A 210 14.52 -3.35 14.30
CA HIS A 210 15.39 -4.51 14.58
C HIS A 210 16.30 -4.29 15.78
N LYS A 211 16.96 -3.13 15.88
CA LYS A 211 17.87 -2.82 16.99
C LYS A 211 17.18 -2.88 18.35
N TYR A 212 15.92 -2.47 18.40
CA TYR A 212 15.11 -2.41 19.63
C TYR A 212 14.10 -3.55 19.77
N GLU A 213 14.17 -4.56 18.88
CA GLU A 213 13.32 -5.74 18.89
C GLU A 213 11.82 -5.38 18.98
N ASP A 214 11.39 -4.35 18.26
CA ASP A 214 10.01 -3.86 18.25
C ASP A 214 9.20 -4.54 17.14
N ASP A 215 8.62 -5.69 17.48
CA ASP A 215 7.79 -6.49 16.57
C ASP A 215 6.59 -5.71 16.01
N TYR A 216 6.06 -4.75 16.77
CA TYR A 216 4.92 -3.94 16.31
C TYR A 216 5.34 -3.00 15.20
N VAL A 217 6.51 -2.36 15.30
CA VAL A 217 7.09 -1.55 14.22
C VAL A 217 7.38 -2.41 13.00
N LEU A 218 8.00 -3.58 13.19
CA LEU A 218 8.40 -4.47 12.10
C LEU A 218 7.20 -5.12 11.38
N SER A 219 6.03 -5.23 12.02
CA SER A 219 4.81 -5.72 11.37
C SER A 219 4.17 -4.70 10.41
N GLN A 220 4.58 -3.42 10.46
CA GLN A 220 3.90 -2.37 9.73
C GLN A 220 4.13 -2.48 8.21
N ALA A 221 3.05 -2.64 7.45
CA ALA A 221 3.07 -2.66 5.99
C ALA A 221 3.64 -1.36 5.40
N TYR A 222 3.66 -0.25 6.15
CA TYR A 222 4.34 0.98 5.73
C TYR A 222 5.84 0.82 5.50
N LEU A 223 6.50 -0.08 6.26
CA LEU A 223 7.93 -0.36 6.10
C LEU A 223 8.19 -1.36 4.97
N TYR A 224 7.21 -2.22 4.67
CA TYR A 224 7.29 -3.27 3.66
C TYR A 224 6.07 -3.23 2.71
N PRO A 225 5.84 -2.12 2.00
CA PRO A 225 4.59 -1.92 1.26
C PRO A 225 4.48 -2.87 0.06
N HIS A 226 5.60 -3.23 -0.56
CA HIS A 226 5.69 -4.13 -1.71
C HIS A 226 7.09 -4.77 -1.79
N PRO A 227 7.28 -5.88 -2.53
CA PRO A 227 8.55 -6.62 -2.58
C PRO A 227 9.68 -5.87 -3.30
N PHE A 228 9.37 -4.84 -4.10
CA PHE A 228 10.40 -4.05 -4.80
C PHE A 228 11.10 -3.00 -3.93
N VAL A 229 10.68 -2.80 -2.68
CA VAL A 229 11.41 -1.92 -1.76
C VAL A 229 12.75 -2.56 -1.45
N SER A 230 13.83 -1.82 -1.66
CA SER A 230 15.18 -2.32 -1.36
C SER A 230 15.27 -2.63 0.14
N VAL A 231 15.80 -3.82 0.47
CA VAL A 231 16.16 -4.22 1.83
C VAL A 231 17.58 -3.79 2.11
#